data_AF-A0A7V5WNA3-F1
#
_entry.id   AF-A0A7V5WNA3-F1
#
_cell.length_a   1.000
_cell.length_b   1.000
_cell.length_c   1.000
_cell.angle_alpha   90.00
_cell.angle_beta   90.00
_cell.angle_gamma   90.00
#
_symmetry.space_group_name_H-M   'P 1'
#
loop_
_entity.id
_entity.type
_entity.pdbx_description
1 polymer ?
#
loop_
_entity_poly.entity_id
_entity_poly.type
_entity_poly.pdbx_seq_one_letter_code
_entity_poly.pdbx_strand_id
1 'polypeptide(L)'
;MYTLKQAQRAIRTNWIASVSTIATMTLSLMVLSGFSLLTLNLNSFLDSIRNELELSVFLEDSTNPQQIKSIIENWNEVDSISFISKDQGLLALEGNIPETRALSDIIGNPLENRFDIRVLNPALTPEISLRLSKMPGISHVTDGSSAAETYVAVRN
;
A
#
# COMPACT_ATOMS: atom_id res chain seq x y z
N MET A 1 17.81 -47.11 -21.54
CA MET A 1 17.90 -45.85 -22.32
C MET A 1 17.09 -45.83 -23.63
N TYR A 2 16.44 -46.92 -24.06
CA TYR A 2 15.64 -46.93 -25.32
C TYR A 2 14.22 -46.35 -25.18
N THR A 3 13.64 -46.43 -23.99
CA THR A 3 12.27 -46.00 -23.71
C THR A 3 12.09 -44.48 -23.79
N LEU A 4 13.09 -43.68 -23.38
CA LEU A 4 13.05 -42.21 -23.52
C LEU A 4 13.06 -41.75 -24.99
N LYS A 5 13.90 -42.36 -25.83
CA LYS A 5 13.93 -42.03 -27.27
C LYS A 5 12.64 -42.42 -27.98
N GLN A 6 12.00 -43.52 -27.56
CA GLN A 6 10.69 -43.93 -28.08
C GLN A 6 9.56 -43.02 -27.59
N ALA A 7 9.58 -42.61 -26.33
CA ALA A 7 8.62 -41.63 -25.78
C ALA A 7 8.69 -40.28 -26.51
N GLN A 8 9.91 -39.77 -26.74
CA GLN A 8 10.12 -38.53 -27.50
C GLN A 8 9.62 -38.65 -28.95
N ARG A 9 9.83 -39.80 -29.59
CA ARG A 9 9.35 -40.07 -30.96
C ARG A 9 7.82 -40.17 -31.01
N ALA A 10 7.20 -40.81 -30.02
CA ALA A 10 5.74 -40.91 -29.90
C ALA A 10 5.07 -39.55 -29.69
N ILE A 11 5.66 -38.69 -28.86
CA ILE A 11 5.22 -37.30 -28.66
C ILE A 11 5.28 -36.50 -29.96
N ARG A 12 6.35 -36.69 -30.76
CA ARG A 12 6.50 -36.00 -32.05
C ARG A 12 5.52 -36.48 -33.13
N THR A 13 5.16 -37.76 -33.14
CA THR A 13 4.22 -38.33 -34.11
C THR A 13 2.78 -37.90 -33.82
N ASN A 14 2.40 -37.77 -32.55
CA ASN A 14 1.10 -37.27 -32.11
C ASN A 14 1.24 -35.91 -31.40
N TRP A 15 1.87 -34.94 -32.08
CA TRP A 15 2.22 -33.65 -31.50
C TRP A 15 1.00 -32.85 -31.04
N ILE A 16 -0.10 -32.89 -31.80
CA ILE A 16 -1.36 -32.18 -31.47
C ILE A 16 -1.94 -32.71 -30.16
N ALA A 17 -2.10 -34.03 -30.03
CA ALA A 17 -2.64 -34.65 -28.82
C ALA A 17 -1.74 -34.40 -27.60
N SER A 18 -0.43 -34.51 -27.77
CA SER A 18 0.54 -34.27 -26.69
C SER A 18 0.52 -32.81 -26.21
N VAL A 19 0.46 -31.85 -27.14
CA VAL A 19 0.37 -30.42 -26.82
C VAL A 19 -0.96 -30.10 -26.14
N SER A 20 -2.08 -30.66 -26.60
CA SER A 20 -3.38 -30.46 -25.95
C SER A 20 -3.38 -30.98 -24.51
N THR A 21 -2.84 -32.17 -24.24
CA THR A 21 -2.76 -32.71 -22.88
C THR A 21 -1.89 -31.84 -21.97
N ILE A 22 -0.71 -31.42 -22.47
CA ILE A 22 0.19 -30.53 -21.71
C ILE A 22 -0.48 -29.18 -21.45
N ALA A 23 -1.18 -28.62 -22.44
CA ALA A 23 -1.90 -27.38 -22.30
C ALA A 23 -3.03 -27.50 -21.26
N THR A 24 -3.80 -28.58 -21.27
CA THR A 24 -4.85 -28.83 -20.27
C THR A 24 -4.26 -28.96 -18.87
N MET A 25 -3.18 -29.73 -18.70
CA MET A 25 -2.49 -29.86 -17.41
C MET A 25 -1.94 -28.51 -16.93
N THR A 26 -1.34 -27.74 -17.84
CA THR A 26 -0.79 -26.42 -17.53
C THR A 26 -1.91 -25.46 -17.13
N LEU A 27 -3.05 -25.48 -17.82
CA LEU A 27 -4.19 -24.64 -17.50
C LEU A 27 -4.76 -24.99 -16.12
N SER A 28 -4.88 -26.27 -15.78
CA SER A 28 -5.30 -26.70 -14.44
C SER A 28 -4.33 -26.23 -13.35
N LEU A 29 -3.02 -26.37 -13.57
CA LEU A 29 -2.01 -25.88 -12.64
C LEU A 29 -1.95 -24.35 -12.58
N MET A 30 -2.22 -23.65 -13.68
CA MET A 30 -2.27 -22.19 -13.74
C MET A 30 -3.41 -21.63 -12.92
N VAL A 31 -4.60 -22.25 -13.00
CA VAL A 31 -5.74 -21.89 -12.14
C VAL A 31 -5.40 -22.11 -10.67
N LEU A 32 -4.82 -23.26 -10.32
CA LEU A 32 -4.38 -23.54 -8.95
C LEU A 32 -3.32 -22.55 -8.46
N SER A 33 -2.32 -22.26 -9.29
CA SER A 33 -1.25 -21.30 -8.99
C SER A 33 -1.79 -19.89 -8.82
N GLY A 34 -2.73 -19.47 -9.67
CA GLY A 34 -3.40 -18.19 -9.54
C GLY A 34 -4.14 -18.08 -8.21
N PHE A 35 -4.91 -19.11 -7.84
CA PHE A 35 -5.64 -19.13 -6.56
C PHE A 35 -4.71 -19.12 -5.34
N SER A 36 -3.58 -19.84 -5.43
CA SER A 36 -2.55 -19.87 -4.38
C SER A 36 -1.90 -18.49 -4.21
N LEU A 37 -1.49 -17.85 -5.31
CA LEU A 37 -0.95 -16.50 -5.29
C LEU A 37 -1.96 -15.50 -4.73
N LEU A 38 -3.22 -15.56 -5.16
CA LEU A 38 -4.28 -14.72 -4.64
C LEU A 38 -4.44 -14.89 -3.13
N THR A 39 -4.46 -16.13 -2.62
CA THR A 39 -4.63 -16.39 -1.18
C THR A 39 -3.43 -15.91 -0.36
N LEU A 40 -2.21 -16.17 -0.83
CA LEU A 40 -0.98 -15.77 -0.14
C LEU A 40 -0.77 -14.26 -0.15
N ASN A 41 -1.15 -13.59 -1.25
CA ASN A 41 -1.07 -12.14 -1.39
C ASN A 41 -2.36 -11.43 -0.95
N LEU A 42 -3.39 -12.17 -0.50
CA LEU A 42 -4.69 -11.59 -0.18
C LEU A 42 -4.55 -10.54 0.92
N ASN A 43 -3.69 -10.79 1.91
CA ASN A 43 -3.43 -9.81 2.96
C ASN A 43 -2.85 -8.51 2.38
N SER A 44 -1.81 -8.60 1.55
CA SER A 44 -1.22 -7.41 0.90
C SER A 44 -2.20 -6.72 -0.06
N PHE A 45 -3.06 -7.47 -0.74
CA PHE A 45 -4.10 -6.92 -1.61
C PHE A 45 -5.22 -6.23 -0.79
N LEU A 46 -5.64 -6.83 0.32
CA LEU A 46 -6.60 -6.25 1.26
C LEU A 46 -6.03 -5.01 1.96
N ASP A 47 -4.74 -5.02 2.31
CA ASP A 47 -4.04 -3.86 2.87
C ASP A 47 -3.93 -2.73 1.84
N SER A 48 -3.68 -3.06 0.57
CA SER A 48 -3.68 -2.08 -0.53
C SER A 48 -5.05 -1.43 -0.74
N ILE A 49 -6.16 -2.18 -0.56
CA ILE A 49 -7.53 -1.64 -0.63
C ILE A 49 -7.91 -0.88 0.65
N ARG A 50 -7.36 -1.27 1.82
CA ARG A 50 -7.64 -0.60 3.11
C ARG A 50 -6.90 0.72 3.27
N ASN A 51 -5.78 0.91 2.58
CA ASN A 51 -4.92 2.09 2.68
C ASN A 51 -5.50 3.40 2.11
N GLU A 52 -6.69 3.39 1.50
CA GLU A 52 -7.30 4.59 0.91
C GLU A 52 -7.95 5.55 1.94
N LEU A 53 -8.02 5.18 3.22
CA LEU A 53 -8.72 5.97 4.25
C LEU A 53 -7.85 6.22 5.48
N GLU A 54 -6.58 6.58 5.26
CA GLU A 54 -5.68 7.07 6.32
C GLU A 54 -5.62 8.60 6.32
N LEU A 55 -5.90 9.18 7.48
CA LEU A 55 -5.62 10.59 7.75
C LEU A 55 -4.14 10.72 8.06
N SER A 56 -3.42 11.49 7.25
CA SER A 56 -2.02 11.83 7.50
C SER A 56 -1.97 13.16 8.27
N VAL A 57 -1.52 13.10 9.52
CA VAL A 57 -1.40 14.27 10.40
C VAL A 57 0.07 14.63 10.56
N PHE A 58 0.47 15.78 10.04
CA PHE A 58 1.84 16.27 10.13
C PHE A 58 2.03 17.08 11.41
N LEU A 59 3.16 16.87 12.08
CA LEU A 59 3.50 17.45 13.36
C LEU A 59 4.48 18.60 13.18
N GLU A 60 4.34 19.64 13.98
CA GLU A 60 5.37 20.67 14.08
C GLU A 60 6.65 20.08 14.73
N ASP A 61 7.83 20.55 14.30
CA ASP A 61 9.13 20.07 14.81
C ASP A 61 9.32 20.21 16.32
N SER A 62 8.61 21.16 16.94
CA SER A 62 8.66 21.44 18.39
C SER A 62 7.75 20.53 19.23
N THR A 63 6.95 19.67 18.58
CA THR A 63 5.89 18.91 19.24
C THR A 63 6.39 17.56 19.75
N ASN A 64 5.97 17.20 20.97
CA ASN A 64 6.22 15.88 21.53
C ASN A 64 5.24 14.85 20.95
N PRO A 65 5.68 13.90 20.11
CA PRO A 65 4.79 12.96 19.44
C PRO A 65 4.05 12.04 20.42
N GLN A 66 4.68 11.66 21.54
CA GLN A 66 4.09 10.75 22.52
C GLN A 66 2.87 11.38 23.22
N GLN A 67 2.89 12.69 23.44
CA GLN A 67 1.76 13.41 24.03
C GLN A 67 0.56 13.42 23.07
N ILE A 68 0.79 13.76 21.80
CA ILE A 68 -0.26 13.78 20.77
C ILE A 68 -0.83 12.38 20.56
N LYS A 69 0.05 11.36 20.47
CA LYS A 69 -0.36 9.96 20.35
C LYS A 69 -1.30 9.55 21.49
N SER A 70 -0.93 9.85 22.73
CA SER A 70 -1.74 9.51 23.90
C SER A 70 -3.13 10.19 23.88
N ILE A 71 -3.23 11.41 23.36
CA ILE A 71 -4.51 12.12 23.25
C ILE A 71 -5.41 11.44 22.21
N ILE A 72 -4.85 11.10 21.05
CA ILE A 72 -5.59 10.52 19.93
C ILE A 72 -5.99 9.07 20.21
N GLU A 73 -5.15 8.29 20.90
CA GLU A 73 -5.48 6.91 21.33
C GLU A 73 -6.68 6.83 22.28
N ASN A 74 -7.03 7.93 22.96
CA ASN A 74 -8.22 7.99 23.82
C ASN A 74 -9.52 8.26 23.04
N TRP A 75 -9.47 8.46 21.72
CA TRP A 75 -10.66 8.69 20.91
C TRP A 75 -11.26 7.36 20.48
N ASN A 76 -12.56 7.17 20.76
CA ASN A 76 -13.29 5.95 20.43
C ASN A 76 -13.49 5.79 18.92
N GLU A 77 -13.30 6.87 18.15
CA GLU A 77 -13.46 6.92 16.70
C GLU A 77 -12.21 6.46 15.93
N VAL A 78 -11.07 6.31 16.61
CA VAL A 78 -9.77 5.92 16.04
C VAL A 78 -9.58 4.41 16.18
N ASP A 79 -9.29 3.74 15.06
CA ASP A 79 -9.00 2.30 15.00
C ASP A 79 -7.51 2.04 15.33
N SER A 80 -6.61 2.79 14.70
CA SER A 80 -5.17 2.64 14.90
C SER A 80 -4.42 3.92 14.60
N ILE A 81 -3.30 4.14 15.31
CA ILE A 81 -2.36 5.24 15.06
C ILE A 81 -0.95 4.70 14.84
N SER A 82 -0.30 5.13 13.75
CA SER A 82 1.07 4.78 13.43
C SER A 82 1.92 6.04 13.35
N PHE A 83 3.06 6.05 14.06
CA PHE A 83 4.02 7.15 13.97
C PHE A 83 5.01 6.86 12.86
N ILE A 84 5.16 7.79 11.94
CA ILE A 84 6.18 7.75 10.89
C ILE A 84 7.10 8.95 11.09
N SER A 85 8.36 8.67 11.40
CA SER A 85 9.37 9.72 11.47
C SER A 85 9.69 10.24 10.07
N LYS A 86 10.16 11.48 9.98
CA LYS A 86 10.64 12.06 8.73
C LYS A 86 11.66 11.18 7.99
N ASP A 87 12.53 10.49 8.73
CA ASP A 87 13.56 9.61 8.15
C ASP A 87 12.94 8.32 7.60
N GLN A 88 11.98 7.73 8.31
CA GLN A 88 11.24 6.56 7.82
C GLN A 88 10.38 6.92 6.60
N GLY A 89 9.73 8.08 6.63
CA GLY A 89 8.97 8.61 5.50
C GLY A 89 9.85 8.81 4.27
N LEU A 90 11.08 9.30 4.46
CA LEU A 90 12.02 9.50 3.36
C LEU A 90 12.47 8.16 2.77
N LEU A 91 12.85 7.19 3.60
CA LEU A 91 13.22 5.85 3.14
C LEU A 91 12.09 5.18 2.35
N ALA A 92 10.85 5.33 2.81
CA ALA A 92 9.68 4.84 2.10
C ALA A 92 9.48 5.56 0.76
N LEU A 93 9.67 6.89 0.72
CA LEU A 93 9.54 7.68 -0.50
C LEU A 93 10.61 7.31 -1.53
N GLU A 94 11.86 7.16 -1.11
CA GLU A 94 12.98 6.75 -1.98
C GLU A 94 12.81 5.34 -2.55
N GLY A 95 12.19 4.43 -1.79
CA GLY A 95 11.86 3.09 -2.25
C GLY A 95 10.83 3.09 -3.38
N ASN A 96 9.91 4.07 -3.37
CA ASN A 96 8.85 4.20 -4.38
C ASN A 96 9.28 5.07 -5.57
N ILE A 97 10.06 6.12 -5.34
CA ILE A 97 10.49 7.09 -6.34
C ILE A 97 12.02 7.28 -6.22
N PRO A 98 12.82 6.49 -6.95
CA PRO A 98 14.29 6.51 -6.84
C PRO A 98 14.91 7.89 -7.13
N GLU A 99 14.25 8.72 -7.93
CA GLU A 99 14.69 10.08 -8.28
C GLU A 99 14.69 11.04 -7.08
N THR A 100 13.85 10.78 -6.06
CA THR A 100 13.75 11.62 -4.87
C THR A 100 15.01 11.55 -3.99
N ARG A 101 15.73 10.42 -3.98
CA ARG A 101 16.97 10.25 -3.21
C ARG A 101 18.02 11.31 -3.59
N ALA A 102 18.22 11.52 -4.89
CA ALA A 102 19.21 12.48 -5.39
C ALA A 102 18.84 13.92 -4.99
N LEU A 103 17.55 14.23 -4.88
CA LEU A 103 17.08 15.55 -4.44
C LEU A 103 17.30 15.69 -2.92
N SER A 104 16.90 14.70 -2.14
CA SER A 104 17.03 14.72 -0.68
C SER A 104 18.48 14.83 -0.20
N ASP A 105 19.44 14.24 -0.92
CA ASP A 105 20.87 14.41 -0.62
C ASP A 105 21.38 15.85 -0.84
N ILE A 106 20.73 16.61 -1.73
CA ILE A 106 21.14 17.99 -2.09
C ILE A 106 20.49 19.03 -1.17
N ILE A 107 19.19 18.90 -0.90
CA ILE A 107 18.39 19.88 -0.13
C ILE A 107 18.11 19.46 1.32
N GLY A 108 18.46 18.23 1.70
CA GLY A 108 18.09 17.64 2.99
C GLY A 108 16.68 17.02 2.97
N ASN A 109 16.28 16.40 4.08
CA ASN A 109 14.97 15.76 4.21
C ASN A 109 13.87 16.82 4.37
N PRO A 110 12.98 17.01 3.37
CA PRO A 110 11.91 18.01 3.46
C PRO A 110 10.70 17.50 4.24
N LEU A 111 10.69 16.22 4.65
CA LEU A 111 9.52 15.61 5.27
C LEU A 111 9.43 15.98 6.76
N GLU A 112 8.20 16.21 7.19
CA GLU A 112 7.84 16.36 8.59
C GLU A 112 7.55 15.00 9.23
N ASN A 113 7.62 14.93 10.56
CA ASN A 113 7.10 13.77 11.27
C ASN A 113 5.58 13.73 11.12
N ARG A 114 5.01 12.53 10.95
CA ARG A 114 3.56 12.40 10.81
C ARG A 114 2.99 11.21 11.57
N PHE A 115 1.69 11.30 11.84
CA PHE A 115 0.88 10.18 12.27
C PHE A 115 -0.06 9.77 11.14
N ASP A 116 -0.04 8.49 10.81
CA ASP A 116 -1.04 7.90 9.94
C ASP A 116 -2.13 7.31 10.85
N ILE A 117 -3.32 7.89 10.77
CA ILE A 117 -4.46 7.58 11.63
C ILE A 117 -5.52 6.89 10.80
N ARG A 118 -5.95 5.72 11.28
CA ARG A 118 -7.08 4.98 10.72
C ARG A 118 -8.32 5.24 11.55
N VAL A 119 -9.39 5.65 10.87
CA VAL A 119 -10.69 5.95 11.47
C VAL A 119 -11.62 4.75 11.32
N LEU A 120 -12.41 4.42 12.34
CA LEU A 120 -13.37 3.31 12.29
C LEU A 120 -14.51 3.54 11.29
N ASN A 121 -14.94 4.79 11.14
CA ASN A 121 -16.00 5.20 10.21
C ASN A 121 -15.51 6.30 9.27
N PRO A 122 -15.35 6.03 7.96
CA PRO A 122 -14.87 7.02 7.00
C PRO A 122 -15.80 8.23 6.83
N ALA A 123 -17.08 8.12 7.20
CA ALA A 123 -17.98 9.27 7.18
C ALA A 123 -17.59 10.36 8.20
N LEU A 124 -16.81 10.00 9.23
CA LEU A 124 -16.34 10.92 10.27
C LEU A 124 -14.97 11.54 9.94
N THR A 125 -14.31 11.09 8.86
CA THR A 125 -12.99 11.58 8.43
C THR A 125 -12.93 13.11 8.33
N PRO A 126 -13.92 13.82 7.73
CA PRO A 126 -13.88 15.29 7.64
C PRO A 126 -14.03 15.99 8.99
N GLU A 127 -14.80 15.42 9.92
CA GLU A 127 -14.97 16.01 11.26
C GLU A 127 -13.69 15.84 12.09
N ILE A 128 -13.11 14.64 12.03
CA ILE A 128 -11.90 14.28 12.75
C ILE A 128 -10.71 15.07 12.22
N SER A 129 -10.58 15.24 10.89
CA SER A 129 -9.51 16.04 10.28
C SER A 129 -9.58 17.52 10.70
N LEU A 130 -10.79 18.08 10.80
CA LEU A 130 -11.00 19.44 11.29
C LEU A 130 -10.67 19.57 12.79
N ARG A 131 -11.00 18.55 13.59
CA ARG A 131 -10.67 18.51 15.02
C ARG A 131 -9.16 18.42 15.24
N LEU A 132 -8.47 17.58 14.46
CA LEU A 132 -7.01 17.42 14.49
C LEU A 132 -6.30 18.70 14.05
N SER A 133 -6.75 19.34 12.96
CA SER A 133 -6.18 20.59 12.46
C SER A 133 -6.22 21.75 13.46
N LYS A 134 -7.08 21.68 14.49
CA LYS A 134 -7.20 22.69 15.54
C LYS A 134 -6.39 22.38 16.79
N MET A 135 -5.78 21.21 16.88
CA MET A 135 -4.97 20.84 18.04
C MET A 135 -3.60 21.52 18.00
N PRO A 136 -3.06 21.95 19.15
CA PRO A 136 -1.73 22.53 19.22
C PRO A 136 -0.66 21.48 18.87
N GLY A 137 0.32 21.87 18.05
CA GLY A 137 1.42 21.02 17.62
C GLY A 137 1.16 20.20 16.36
N ILE A 138 0.00 20.37 15.73
CA ILE A 138 -0.30 19.82 14.41
C ILE A 138 -0.06 20.92 13.37
N SER A 139 0.82 20.64 12.40
CA SER A 139 1.17 21.53 11.29
C SER A 139 0.02 21.58 10.28
N HIS A 140 -0.36 20.42 9.74
CA HIS A 140 -1.48 20.28 8.81
C HIS A 140 -1.97 18.82 8.78
N VAL A 141 -3.21 18.64 8.30
CA VAL A 141 -3.82 17.32 8.11
C VAL A 141 -4.17 17.13 6.64
N THR A 142 -3.72 16.02 6.07
CA THR A 142 -4.03 15.63 4.70
C THR A 142 -4.92 14.41 4.69
N ASP A 143 -5.99 14.50 3.93
CA ASP A 143 -6.90 13.38 3.65
C ASP A 143 -6.46 12.71 2.34
N GLY A 144 -6.14 11.42 2.41
CA GLY A 144 -5.74 10.62 1.23
C GLY A 144 -6.80 10.61 0.12
N SER A 145 -8.09 10.81 0.45
CA SER A 145 -9.18 10.85 -0.53
C SER A 145 -9.25 12.16 -1.34
N SER A 146 -8.74 13.27 -0.80
CA SER A 146 -8.80 14.60 -1.44
C SER A 146 -7.94 14.72 -2.72
N ALA A 147 -6.89 13.90 -2.82
CA ALA A 147 -6.04 13.83 -4.01
C ALA A 147 -6.77 13.18 -5.20
N ALA A 148 -7.63 12.20 -4.93
CA ALA A 148 -8.42 11.53 -5.96
C ALA A 148 -9.52 12.47 -6.52
N GLU A 149 -10.18 13.24 -5.66
CA GLU A 149 -11.23 14.19 -6.08
C GLU A 149 -10.69 15.32 -6.95
N THR A 150 -9.50 15.85 -6.64
CA THR A 150 -8.86 16.90 -7.46
C THR A 150 -8.53 16.39 -8.87
N TYR A 151 -8.10 15.12 -9.00
CA TYR A 151 -7.84 14.49 -10.29
C TYR A 151 -9.10 14.22 -11.11
N VAL A 152 -10.21 13.89 -10.45
CA VAL A 152 -11.51 13.70 -11.10
C VAL A 152 -12.11 15.04 -11.54
N ALA A 153 -11.93 16.09 -10.76
CA ALA A 153 -12.44 17.43 -11.06
C ALA A 153 -11.71 18.12 -12.23
N VAL A 154 -10.40 17.88 -12.42
CA VAL A 154 -9.62 18.48 -13.51
C VAL A 154 -9.90 17.82 -14.87
N ARG A 155 -10.52 16.62 -14.90
CA ARG A 155 -10.82 15.88 -16.13
C ARG A 155 -12.22 16.15 -16.71
N ASN A 156 -13.04 16.99 -16.06
CA ASN A 156 -14.36 17.40 -16.56
C ASN A 156 -14.38 18.87 -16.96
#